data_AF-A0A7V4Q7W6-F1
#
_entry.id   AF-A0A7V4Q7W6-F1
#
_cell.length_a   1.000
_cell.length_b   1.000
_cell.length_c   1.000
_cell.angle_alpha   90.00
_cell.angle_beta   90.00
_cell.angle_gamma   90.00
#
_symmetry.space_group_name_H-M   'P 1'
#
loop_
_entity.id
_entity.type
_entity.pdbx_description
1 polymer ?
#
loop_
_entity_poly.entity_id
_entity_poly.type
_entity_poly.pdbx_seq_one_letter_code
_entity_poly.pdbx_strand_id
1 'polypeptide(L)'
;MSSAAKGAAIAGGFWADTGSTGIRSWILSTDHKRIGLLYLYSVLGFFLVGAVLGLLLRLELMAPGPTIMAAKTYNAVFTVHGVVMIFLFIIPGIPASFGNLVMPIQIGARDVSFPRLNLFSWWLYAIGAVIVLSSLFTGGGAPDTGWTFYVPFSARTGTNVSL
;
A
#
# COMPACT_ATOMS: atom_id res chain seq x y z
N MET A 1 -39.30 -8.80 45.06
CA MET A 1 -39.12 -7.81 43.97
C MET A 1 -37.65 -7.36 44.00
N SER A 2 -36.79 -7.97 43.18
CA SER A 2 -35.43 -7.48 42.96
C SER A 2 -35.15 -7.61 41.47
N SER A 3 -35.33 -6.48 40.78
CA SER A 3 -35.22 -6.37 39.33
C SER A 3 -33.75 -6.27 38.94
N ALA A 4 -33.36 -7.22 38.08
CA ALA A 4 -32.23 -7.23 37.16
C ALA A 4 -31.42 -5.93 37.02
N ALA A 5 -30.22 -5.93 37.61
CA ALA A 5 -29.08 -5.19 37.08
C ALA A 5 -28.33 -6.13 36.11
N LYS A 6 -28.89 -6.33 34.91
CA LYS A 6 -28.17 -7.02 33.84
C LYS A 6 -27.25 -5.97 33.20
N GLY A 7 -26.02 -5.89 33.71
CA GLY A 7 -24.98 -5.01 33.20
C GLY A 7 -24.87 -5.14 31.69
N ALA A 8 -24.97 -4.01 30.99
CA ALA A 8 -24.73 -3.93 29.56
C ALA A 8 -23.31 -4.46 29.30
N ALA A 9 -23.23 -5.65 28.71
CA ALA A 9 -21.96 -6.20 28.24
C ALA A 9 -21.36 -5.16 27.31
N ILE A 10 -20.21 -4.61 27.70
CA ILE A 10 -19.42 -3.73 26.84
C ILE A 10 -19.23 -4.49 25.54
N ALA A 11 -19.82 -3.99 24.46
CA ALA A 11 -19.64 -4.55 23.13
C ALA A 11 -18.13 -4.74 22.95
N GLY A 12 -17.68 -5.98 22.78
CA GLY A 12 -16.26 -6.29 22.70
C GLY A 12 -15.61 -5.36 21.68
N GLY A 13 -14.45 -4.80 22.02
CA GLY A 13 -13.73 -3.89 21.13
C GLY A 13 -13.49 -4.53 19.75
N PHE A 14 -13.09 -3.76 18.74
CA PHE A 14 -12.87 -4.32 17.39
C PHE A 14 -11.83 -5.46 17.34
N TRP A 15 -11.09 -5.68 18.42
CA TRP A 15 -10.21 -6.82 18.67
C TRP A 15 -10.94 -8.12 19.03
N ALA A 16 -12.16 -8.03 19.55
CA ALA A 16 -12.96 -9.16 20.01
C ALA A 16 -13.69 -9.87 18.85
N ASP A 17 -13.84 -11.17 19.02
CA ASP A 17 -14.13 -12.18 18.00
C ASP A 17 -15.42 -11.94 17.19
N THR A 18 -15.25 -11.95 15.87
CA THR A 18 -16.34 -11.95 14.87
C THR A 18 -16.92 -13.35 14.67
N GLY A 19 -16.79 -14.25 15.66
CA GLY A 19 -17.15 -15.67 15.59
C GLY A 19 -16.13 -16.56 14.86
N SER A 20 -15.01 -16.00 14.39
CA SER A 20 -13.89 -16.76 13.80
C SER A 20 -12.55 -16.20 14.29
N THR A 21 -11.68 -17.07 14.79
CA THR A 21 -10.36 -16.73 15.31
C THR A 21 -9.29 -16.82 14.21
N GLY A 22 -8.34 -15.89 14.18
CA GLY A 22 -7.12 -15.98 13.35
C GLY A 22 -7.05 -15.03 12.14
N ILE A 23 -6.03 -15.22 11.29
CA ILE A 23 -5.70 -14.33 10.16
C ILE A 23 -6.88 -14.15 9.18
N ARG A 24 -7.69 -15.20 9.00
CA ARG A 24 -8.86 -15.18 8.12
C ARG A 24 -9.92 -14.16 8.58
N SER A 25 -10.10 -13.98 9.89
CA SER A 25 -11.10 -13.03 10.41
C SER A 25 -10.66 -11.58 10.29
N TRP A 26 -9.35 -11.34 10.10
CA TRP A 26 -8.79 -10.04 9.79
C TRP A 26 -8.92 -9.71 8.30
N ILE A 27 -8.44 -10.63 7.46
CA ILE A 27 -8.38 -10.45 6.01
C ILE A 27 -9.77 -10.39 5.36
N LEU A 28 -10.79 -11.03 5.96
CA LEU A 28 -12.17 -11.02 5.45
C LEU A 28 -13.11 -10.11 6.25
N SER A 29 -12.57 -9.26 7.13
CA SER A 29 -13.37 -8.35 7.95
C SER A 29 -13.95 -7.21 7.12
N THR A 30 -15.20 -6.82 7.40
CA THR A 30 -15.83 -5.63 6.83
C THR A 30 -15.70 -4.38 7.71
N ASP A 31 -15.17 -4.49 8.94
CA ASP A 31 -14.97 -3.33 9.82
C ASP A 31 -13.94 -2.35 9.23
N HIS A 32 -14.34 -1.10 8.98
CA HIS A 32 -13.48 -0.02 8.50
C HIS A 32 -12.20 0.16 9.32
N LYS A 33 -12.22 -0.11 10.65
CA LYS A 33 -11.03 -0.01 11.49
C LYS A 33 -9.99 -1.06 11.12
N ARG A 34 -10.41 -2.31 10.95
CA ARG A 34 -9.51 -3.40 10.55
C ARG A 34 -8.99 -3.18 9.13
N ILE A 35 -9.85 -2.77 8.20
CA ILE A 35 -9.44 -2.46 6.82
C ILE A 35 -8.44 -1.30 6.79
N GLY A 36 -8.69 -0.24 7.57
CA GLY A 36 -7.77 0.88 7.69
C GLY A 36 -6.41 0.49 8.27
N LEU A 37 -6.36 -0.44 9.24
CA LEU A 37 -5.10 -1.01 9.74
C LEU A 37 -4.39 -1.87 8.70
N LEU A 38 -5.13 -2.67 7.91
CA LEU A 38 -4.53 -3.44 6.82
C LEU A 38 -3.87 -2.52 5.79
N TYR A 39 -4.55 -1.43 5.39
CA TYR A 39 -3.93 -0.40 4.54
C TYR A 39 -2.70 0.21 5.19
N LEU A 40 -2.79 0.61 6.46
CA LEU A 40 -1.69 1.24 7.17
C LEU A 40 -0.44 0.35 7.21
N TYR A 41 -0.60 -0.94 7.54
CA TYR A 41 0.52 -1.89 7.57
C TYR A 41 1.12 -2.11 6.18
N SER A 42 0.30 -2.28 5.15
CA SER A 42 0.79 -2.44 3.77
C SER A 42 1.55 -1.19 3.29
N VAL A 43 0.95 -0.01 3.48
CA VAL A 43 1.51 1.29 3.08
C VAL A 43 2.82 1.56 3.81
N LEU A 44 2.90 1.29 5.12
CA LEU A 44 4.15 1.42 5.88
C LEU A 44 5.21 0.43 5.40
N GLY A 45 4.83 -0.80 5.05
CA GLY A 45 5.74 -1.78 4.46
C GLY A 45 6.36 -1.27 3.15
N PHE A 46 5.53 -0.77 2.23
CA PHE A 46 6.01 -0.19 0.98
C PHE A 46 6.79 1.11 1.18
N PHE A 47 6.42 1.92 2.17
CA PHE A 47 7.19 3.11 2.54
C PHE A 47 8.61 2.76 2.95
N LEU A 48 8.80 1.72 3.79
CA LEU A 48 10.14 1.31 4.20
C LEU A 48 10.98 0.86 3.01
N VAL A 49 10.39 0.07 2.09
CA VAL A 49 11.06 -0.34 0.85
C VAL A 49 11.43 0.89 0.00
N GLY A 50 10.47 1.78 -0.24
CA GLY A 50 10.68 3.02 -0.99
C GLY A 50 11.73 3.92 -0.36
N ALA A 51 11.72 4.08 0.96
CA ALA A 51 12.68 4.89 1.71
C ALA A 51 14.10 4.34 1.57
N VAL A 52 14.29 3.02 1.70
CA VAL A 52 15.59 2.38 1.50
C VAL A 52 16.09 2.61 0.07
N LEU A 53 15.26 2.40 -0.96
CA LEU A 53 15.65 2.67 -2.34
C LEU A 53 16.00 4.16 -2.56
N GLY A 54 15.23 5.07 -1.97
CA GLY A 54 15.48 6.51 -2.03
C GLY A 54 16.80 6.90 -1.37
N LEU A 55 17.13 6.29 -0.23
CA LEU A 55 18.41 6.48 0.44
C LEU A 55 19.56 5.97 -0.42
N LEU A 56 19.43 4.80 -1.06
CA LEU A 56 20.44 4.29 -2.00
C LEU A 56 20.69 5.26 -3.16
N LEU A 57 19.64 5.82 -3.77
CA LEU A 57 19.79 6.84 -4.82
C LEU A 57 20.52 8.09 -4.31
N ARG A 58 20.23 8.51 -3.07
CA ARG A 58 20.91 9.65 -2.45
C ARG A 58 22.37 9.37 -2.13
N LEU A 59 22.69 8.15 -1.70
CA LEU A 59 24.06 7.71 -1.46
C LEU A 59 24.87 7.72 -2.76
N GLU A 60 24.30 7.26 -3.88
CA GLU A 60 24.97 7.32 -5.20
C GLU A 60 25.32 8.76 -5.59
N LEU A 61 24.44 9.71 -5.29
CA LEU A 61 24.60 11.12 -5.63
C LEU A 61 25.47 11.93 -4.64
N MET A 62 26.08 11.30 -3.64
CA MET A 62 26.91 12.01 -2.65
C MET A 62 28.23 12.54 -3.21
N ALA A 63 28.75 11.92 -4.28
CA ALA A 63 29.98 12.35 -4.94
C ALA A 63 29.80 12.32 -6.47
N PRO A 64 30.55 13.13 -7.24
CA PRO A 64 30.54 13.06 -8.69
C PRO A 64 31.13 11.75 -9.21
N GLY A 65 30.51 11.18 -10.24
CA GLY A 65 30.93 9.92 -10.85
C GLY A 65 30.24 8.69 -10.23
N PRO A 66 30.41 7.50 -10.85
CA PRO A 66 29.78 6.28 -10.37
C PRO A 66 30.39 5.84 -9.03
N THR A 67 29.55 5.59 -8.02
CA THR A 67 30.01 5.17 -6.69
C THR A 67 29.57 3.76 -6.34
N ILE A 68 28.27 3.55 -6.09
CA ILE A 68 27.67 2.27 -5.69
C ILE A 68 26.87 1.60 -6.82
N MET A 69 26.48 2.34 -7.85
CA MET A 69 25.71 1.82 -8.98
C MET A 69 26.05 2.52 -10.31
N ALA A 70 25.99 1.75 -11.40
CA ALA A 70 26.11 2.32 -12.75
C ALA A 70 24.80 3.02 -13.17
N ALA A 71 24.89 3.90 -14.19
CA ALA A 71 23.76 4.71 -14.66
C ALA A 71 22.48 3.89 -14.98
N LYS A 72 22.63 2.72 -15.60
CA LYS A 72 21.48 1.83 -15.89
C LYS A 72 20.80 1.33 -14.62
N THR A 73 21.59 0.93 -13.62
CA THR A 73 21.07 0.48 -12.32
C THR A 73 20.43 1.64 -11.56
N TYR A 74 20.99 2.84 -11.64
CA TYR A 74 20.40 4.04 -11.05
C TYR A 74 19.00 4.31 -11.61
N ASN A 75 18.84 4.31 -12.93
CA ASN A 75 17.53 4.50 -13.57
C ASN A 75 16.54 3.40 -13.19
N ALA A 76 17.01 2.16 -13.01
CA ALA A 76 16.19 1.06 -12.54
C ALA A 76 15.67 1.28 -11.11
N VAL A 77 16.59 1.56 -10.18
CA VAL A 77 16.25 1.83 -8.78
C VAL A 77 15.33 3.05 -8.66
N PHE A 78 15.59 4.11 -9.44
CA PHE A 78 14.75 5.31 -9.50
C PHE A 78 13.33 5.01 -9.95
N THR A 79 13.17 4.19 -11.00
CA THR A 79 11.87 3.78 -11.51
C THR A 79 11.09 2.98 -10.47
N VAL A 80 11.72 1.96 -9.86
CA VAL A 80 11.09 1.15 -8.82
C VAL A 80 10.72 2.01 -7.59
N HIS A 81 11.63 2.88 -7.14
CA HIS A 81 11.37 3.80 -6.03
C HIS A 81 10.14 4.67 -6.31
N GLY A 82 10.07 5.31 -7.49
CA GLY A 82 8.97 6.18 -7.86
C GLY A 82 7.63 5.43 -7.93
N VAL A 83 7.61 4.24 -8.54
CA VAL A 83 6.40 3.42 -8.64
C VAL A 83 5.90 2.99 -7.25
N VAL A 84 6.78 2.51 -6.39
CA VAL A 84 6.44 2.11 -5.01
C VAL A 84 5.92 3.31 -4.22
N MET A 85 6.63 4.44 -4.26
CA MET A 85 6.26 5.61 -3.47
C MET A 85 4.95 6.24 -3.93
N ILE A 86 4.68 6.33 -5.23
CA ILE A 86 3.49 7.02 -5.72
C ILE A 86 2.26 6.11 -5.65
N PHE A 87 2.34 4.92 -6.24
CA PHE A 87 1.18 4.05 -6.39
C PHE A 87 0.90 3.21 -5.14
N LEU A 88 1.93 2.79 -4.42
CA LEU A 88 1.76 1.87 -3.29
C LEU A 88 1.79 2.58 -1.94
N PHE A 89 2.33 3.80 -1.86
CA PHE A 89 2.40 4.60 -0.64
C PHE A 89 1.55 5.87 -0.68
N ILE A 90 1.84 6.85 -1.55
CA ILE A 90 1.20 8.18 -1.53
C ILE A 90 -0.30 8.11 -1.83
N ILE A 91 -0.68 7.50 -2.95
CA ILE A 91 -2.08 7.43 -3.39
C ILE A 91 -2.99 6.73 -2.36
N PRO A 92 -2.66 5.53 -1.86
CA PRO A 92 -3.48 4.86 -0.84
C PRO A 92 -3.22 5.37 0.58
N GLY A 93 -2.07 5.99 0.85
CA GLY A 93 -1.59 6.22 2.21
C GLY A 93 -2.53 7.05 3.05
N ILE A 94 -2.76 8.30 2.65
CA ILE A 94 -3.67 9.19 3.38
C ILE A 94 -5.14 8.79 3.17
N PRO A 95 -5.65 8.68 1.92
CA PRO A 95 -7.07 8.47 1.70
C PRO A 95 -7.56 7.09 2.16
N ALA A 96 -6.81 6.01 1.91
CA ALA A 96 -7.28 4.67 2.21
C ALA A 96 -6.98 4.26 3.66
N SER A 97 -5.83 4.63 4.24
CA SER A 97 -5.52 4.28 5.64
C SER A 97 -6.27 5.19 6.61
N PHE A 98 -6.04 6.49 6.55
CA PHE A 98 -6.68 7.43 7.49
C PHE A 98 -8.16 7.66 7.16
N GLY A 99 -8.55 7.64 5.88
CA GLY A 99 -9.97 7.71 5.51
C GLY A 99 -10.78 6.51 6.03
N ASN A 100 -10.20 5.32 6.12
CA ASN A 100 -10.89 4.20 6.77
C ASN A 100 -10.85 4.27 8.29
N LEU A 101 -9.71 4.64 8.89
CA LEU A 101 -9.58 4.66 10.35
C LEU A 101 -10.33 5.81 11.01
N VAL A 102 -10.15 7.02 10.48
CA VAL A 102 -10.46 8.26 11.20
C VAL A 102 -11.77 8.89 10.72
N MET A 103 -12.06 8.87 9.42
CA MET A 103 -13.21 9.61 8.87
C MET A 103 -14.57 9.14 9.44
N PRO A 104 -14.90 7.84 9.51
CA PRO A 104 -16.17 7.40 10.13
C PRO A 104 -16.29 7.83 11.60
N ILE A 105 -15.17 7.83 12.33
CA ILE A 105 -15.12 8.24 13.74
C ILE A 105 -15.40 9.75 13.88
N GLN A 106 -14.80 10.57 13.01
CA GLN A 106 -14.97 12.03 13.04
C GLN A 106 -16.42 12.45 12.78
N ILE A 107 -17.12 11.75 11.89
CA ILE A 107 -18.53 12.03 11.58
C ILE A 107 -19.51 11.29 12.49
N GLY A 108 -19.02 10.54 13.48
CA GLY A 108 -19.85 9.73 14.39
C GLY A 108 -20.60 8.59 13.70
N ALA A 109 -20.17 8.18 12.50
CA ALA A 109 -20.76 7.07 11.78
C ALA A 109 -20.28 5.73 12.37
N ARG A 110 -21.16 4.73 12.32
CA ARG A 110 -20.82 3.37 12.78
C ARG A 110 -19.82 2.66 11.86
N ASP A 111 -19.93 2.89 10.55
CA ASP A 111 -19.09 2.27 9.52
C ASP A 111 -19.18 3.10 8.22
N VAL A 112 -18.43 2.72 7.19
CA VAL A 112 -18.52 3.30 5.83
C VAL A 112 -19.83 2.90 5.12
N SER A 113 -20.26 3.67 4.12
CA SER A 113 -21.53 3.44 3.40
C SER A 113 -21.62 2.07 2.73
N PHE A 114 -20.50 1.52 2.25
CA PHE A 114 -20.43 0.21 1.59
C PHE A 114 -19.31 -0.67 2.17
N PRO A 115 -19.51 -1.34 3.32
CA PRO A 115 -18.45 -2.06 4.02
C PRO A 115 -17.80 -3.19 3.20
N ARG A 116 -18.60 -3.93 2.41
CA ARG A 116 -18.07 -5.00 1.53
C ARG A 116 -17.26 -4.46 0.36
N LEU A 117 -17.67 -3.33 -0.21
CA LEU A 117 -16.95 -2.69 -1.31
C LEU A 117 -15.61 -2.12 -0.83
N ASN A 118 -15.57 -1.62 0.41
CA ASN A 118 -14.34 -1.16 1.05
C ASN A 118 -13.34 -2.29 1.32
N LEU A 119 -13.83 -3.48 1.73
CA LEU A 119 -12.97 -4.66 1.80
C LEU A 119 -12.44 -5.04 0.41
N PHE A 120 -13.31 -5.00 -0.61
CA PHE A 120 -12.91 -5.29 -1.98
C PHE A 120 -11.86 -4.30 -2.51
N SER A 121 -11.93 -3.01 -2.17
CA SER A 121 -10.90 -2.04 -2.58
C SER A 121 -9.53 -2.37 -1.97
N TRP A 122 -9.47 -2.91 -0.75
CA TRP A 122 -8.21 -3.36 -0.17
C TRP A 122 -7.62 -4.54 -0.93
N TRP A 123 -8.46 -5.49 -1.36
CA TRP A 123 -8.02 -6.60 -2.20
C TRP A 123 -7.54 -6.15 -3.58
N LEU A 124 -8.24 -5.22 -4.21
CA LEU A 124 -7.80 -4.62 -5.48
C LEU A 124 -6.44 -3.95 -5.33
N TYR A 125 -6.22 -3.25 -4.22
CA TYR A 125 -4.93 -2.65 -3.91
C TYR A 125 -3.82 -3.72 -3.74
N ALA A 126 -4.08 -4.78 -2.96
CA ALA A 126 -3.11 -5.85 -2.74
C ALA A 126 -2.75 -6.59 -4.04
N ILE A 127 -3.75 -6.94 -4.85
CA ILE A 127 -3.55 -7.58 -6.16
C ILE A 127 -2.84 -6.63 -7.12
N GLY A 128 -3.24 -5.36 -7.15
CA GLY A 128 -2.61 -4.32 -7.97
C GLY A 128 -1.13 -4.14 -7.61
N ALA A 129 -0.79 -4.17 -6.32
CA ALA A 129 0.60 -4.10 -5.86
C ALA A 129 1.43 -5.27 -6.39
N VAL A 130 0.90 -6.50 -6.34
CA VAL A 130 1.57 -7.68 -6.90
C VAL A 130 1.74 -7.56 -8.41
N ILE A 131 0.72 -7.11 -9.13
CA ILE A 131 0.77 -6.94 -10.60
C ILE A 131 1.82 -5.90 -10.99
N VAL A 132 1.80 -4.71 -10.36
CA VAL A 132 2.75 -3.64 -10.67
C VAL A 132 4.18 -4.04 -10.33
N LEU A 133 4.39 -4.72 -9.20
CA LEU A 133 5.74 -5.16 -8.85
C LEU A 133 6.22 -6.26 -9.78
N SER A 134 5.35 -7.19 -10.17
CA SER A 134 5.70 -8.25 -11.11
C SER A 134 6.02 -7.69 -12.50
N SER A 135 5.25 -6.72 -13.00
CA SER A 135 5.46 -6.15 -14.34
C SER A 135 6.80 -5.43 -14.50
N LEU A 136 7.37 -4.93 -13.40
CA LEU A 136 8.71 -4.35 -13.38
C LEU A 136 9.82 -5.38 -13.65
N PHE A 137 9.53 -6.68 -13.54
CA PHE A 137 10.50 -7.78 -13.66
C PHE A 137 10.19 -8.80 -14.78
N THR A 138 9.16 -8.60 -15.61
CA THR A 138 8.67 -9.62 -16.57
C THR A 138 9.32 -9.65 -17.95
N GLY A 139 10.09 -8.63 -18.36
CA GLY A 139 10.74 -8.57 -19.67
C GLY A 139 12.26 -8.81 -19.62
N GLY A 140 12.97 -8.33 -20.65
CA GLY A 140 14.39 -8.65 -20.89
C GLY A 140 15.44 -7.82 -20.13
N GLY A 141 15.05 -6.80 -19.34
CA GLY A 141 16.03 -5.94 -18.66
C GLY A 141 15.45 -4.99 -17.62
N ALA A 142 16.28 -4.36 -16.78
CA ALA A 142 15.81 -3.55 -15.66
C ALA A 142 14.96 -2.33 -16.08
N PRO A 143 13.85 -2.02 -15.38
CA PRO A 143 12.87 -1.01 -15.79
C PRO A 143 13.44 0.42 -15.67
N ASP A 144 13.65 1.14 -16.76
CA ASP A 144 14.44 2.38 -16.76
C ASP A 144 13.69 3.64 -17.22
N THR A 145 12.38 3.55 -17.39
CA THR A 145 11.52 4.61 -17.96
C THR A 145 11.05 5.67 -16.97
N GLY A 146 11.40 5.52 -15.68
CA GLY A 146 10.84 6.33 -14.61
C GLY A 146 9.38 5.99 -14.32
N TRP A 147 8.82 6.53 -13.23
CA TRP A 147 7.44 6.26 -12.83
C TRP A 147 6.39 6.93 -13.72
N THR A 148 6.79 7.91 -14.55
CA THR A 148 5.90 8.68 -15.43
C THR A 148 5.67 8.02 -16.79
N PHE A 149 6.56 7.12 -17.21
CA PHE A 149 6.44 6.37 -18.46
C PHE A 149 6.29 7.27 -19.71
N TYR A 150 7.03 8.38 -19.80
CA TYR A 150 6.92 9.32 -20.92
C TYR A 150 7.29 8.70 -22.27
N VAL A 151 6.42 8.94 -23.26
CA VAL A 151 6.64 8.66 -24.69
C VAL A 151 7.61 9.71 -25.27
N PRO A 152 8.53 9.35 -26.21
CA PRO A 152 8.65 8.06 -26.90
C PRO A 152 9.53 7.02 -26.21
N PHE A 153 10.17 7.36 -25.08
CA PHE A 153 11.15 6.47 -24.46
C PHE A 153 10.51 5.18 -23.94
N SER A 154 9.34 5.26 -23.30
CA SER A 154 8.57 4.10 -22.85
C SER A 154 8.10 3.16 -23.97
N ALA A 155 7.96 3.67 -25.20
CA ALA A 155 7.53 2.86 -26.36
C ALA A 155 8.72 2.25 -27.15
N ARG A 156 9.95 2.71 -26.91
CA ARG A 156 11.14 2.29 -27.67
C ARG A 156 12.14 1.51 -26.84
N THR A 157 12.04 1.56 -25.52
CA THR A 157 12.96 0.82 -24.66
C THR A 157 12.78 -0.69 -24.84
N GLY A 158 13.90 -1.43 -24.84
CA GLY A 158 13.91 -2.90 -24.85
C GLY A 158 13.99 -3.52 -23.45
N THR A 159 13.85 -2.70 -22.41
CA THR A 159 13.84 -3.12 -21.01
C THR A 159 12.41 -3.36 -20.51
N ASN A 160 12.25 -3.73 -19.25
CA ASN A 160 10.94 -3.95 -18.64
C ASN A 160 10.11 -2.67 -18.68
N VAL A 161 8.81 -2.84 -18.93
CA VAL A 161 7.82 -1.77 -19.16
C VAL A 161 7.94 -1.09 -20.53
N SER A 162 8.14 -1.89 -21.58
CA SER A 162 7.75 -1.49 -22.94
C SER A 162 6.22 -1.61 -23.09
N LEU A 163 5.59 -0.62 -23.73
CA LEU A 163 4.21 -0.71 -24.21
C LEU A 163 4.01 -1.91 -25.16
#